data_AF-A0A7Z0TIM8-F1
#
_entry.id   AF-A0A7Z0TIM8-F1
#
_cell.length_a   1.000
_cell.length_b   1.000
_cell.length_c   1.000
_cell.angle_alpha   90.00
_cell.angle_beta   90.00
_cell.angle_gamma   90.00
#
_symmetry.space_group_name_H-M   'P 1'
#
loop_
_entity.id
_entity.type
_entity.pdbx_description
1 polymer ?
#
loop_
_entity_poly.entity_id
_entity_poly.type
_entity_poly.pdbx_seq_one_letter_code
_entity_poly.pdbx_strand_id
1 'polypeptide(L)'
;MLPDATPPDDGTKPRPARAGRPADPVVLRSDLRAALPDAAAAVVVTAAVFVLLHARMASGDSATVAVMPFMDDPGTYWMYLLSQAFGWSGLLWAWGTVMLGLLLSGPGPARMPVSRRTLERWHRTTSLTTMALMFAHALLFAAELVRYETELAWAKRLWTGFADTFVPGWYDSGTGQIAIPLGQGALYLAVPLGLLFYVRHRIGAGTWRRLHRFVVVVYVLSVWHTLLYGTNVWYGEWPRTTLWLLQLPVAVLLFVRLTRPARRAERLGGPQ
;
A
#
# COMPACT_ATOMS: atom_id res chain seq x y z
N MET A 1 9.07 -71.77 -44.08
CA MET A 1 8.24 -72.46 -43.06
C MET A 1 9.11 -72.56 -41.82
N LEU A 2 8.93 -71.91 -40.68
CA LEU A 2 7.79 -71.30 -39.97
C LEU A 2 8.27 -69.97 -39.29
N PRO A 3 7.35 -69.12 -38.77
CA PRO A 3 7.54 -67.67 -38.65
C PRO A 3 7.96 -67.13 -37.26
N ASP A 4 8.45 -65.88 -37.31
CA ASP A 4 8.68 -64.92 -36.21
C ASP A 4 7.52 -64.83 -35.22
N ALA A 5 7.84 -64.84 -33.92
CA ALA A 5 6.92 -64.49 -32.84
C ALA A 5 7.44 -63.25 -32.12
N THR A 6 6.99 -62.08 -32.55
CA THR A 6 7.03 -60.83 -31.77
C THR A 6 5.98 -60.89 -30.66
N PRO A 7 6.30 -60.53 -29.41
CA PRO A 7 5.30 -60.39 -28.36
C PRO A 7 4.45 -59.12 -28.58
N PRO A 8 3.17 -59.14 -28.18
CA PRO A 8 2.27 -58.01 -28.38
C PRO A 8 2.64 -56.82 -27.49
N ASP A 9 2.71 -55.65 -28.13
CA ASP A 9 2.80 -54.32 -27.56
C ASP A 9 1.58 -54.08 -26.64
N ASP A 10 1.84 -54.08 -25.34
CA ASP A 10 0.83 -53.91 -24.31
C ASP A 10 0.42 -52.42 -24.30
N GLY A 11 -0.63 -52.14 -25.09
CA GLY A 11 -1.17 -50.81 -25.36
C GLY A 11 -1.39 -50.00 -24.09
N THR A 12 -0.37 -49.23 -23.73
CA THR A 12 -0.41 -48.31 -22.59
C THR A 12 -1.26 -47.13 -23.02
N LYS A 13 -2.58 -47.22 -22.78
CA LYS A 13 -3.52 -46.13 -23.05
C LYS A 13 -2.98 -44.84 -22.43
N PRO A 14 -2.81 -43.74 -23.20
CA PRO A 14 -2.38 -42.48 -22.64
C PRO A 14 -3.40 -42.05 -21.60
N ARG A 15 -2.95 -42.00 -20.35
CA ARG A 15 -3.73 -41.51 -19.21
C ARG A 15 -4.21 -40.09 -19.58
N PRO A 16 -5.53 -39.82 -19.60
CA PRO A 16 -6.02 -38.53 -20.05
C PRO A 16 -5.37 -37.44 -19.21
N ALA A 17 -4.69 -36.51 -19.89
CA ALA A 17 -4.13 -35.33 -19.28
C ALA A 17 -5.23 -34.70 -18.43
N ARG A 18 -5.03 -34.63 -17.11
CA ARG A 18 -5.92 -33.88 -16.22
C ARG A 18 -6.00 -32.47 -16.79
N ALA A 19 -7.10 -32.18 -17.49
CA ALA A 19 -7.43 -30.83 -17.92
C ALA A 19 -7.39 -29.98 -16.65
N GLY A 20 -6.34 -29.18 -16.53
CA GLY A 20 -6.17 -28.27 -15.40
C GLY A 20 -7.43 -27.42 -15.36
N ARG A 21 -8.18 -27.52 -14.24
CA ARG A 21 -9.35 -26.71 -14.00
C ARG A 21 -8.98 -25.26 -14.32
N PRO A 22 -9.69 -24.56 -15.24
CA PRO A 22 -9.39 -23.16 -15.51
C PRO A 22 -9.41 -22.42 -14.18
N ALA A 23 -8.34 -21.68 -13.88
CA ALA A 23 -8.23 -20.95 -12.63
C ALA A 23 -9.41 -19.99 -12.53
N ASP A 24 -10.19 -20.10 -11.44
CA ASP A 24 -11.37 -19.26 -11.22
C ASP A 24 -11.00 -17.78 -11.43
N PRO A 25 -11.82 -17.01 -12.16
CA PRO A 25 -11.58 -15.59 -12.36
C PRO A 25 -11.53 -14.92 -10.99
N VAL A 26 -10.43 -14.20 -10.71
CA VAL A 26 -10.31 -13.46 -9.45
C VAL A 26 -11.20 -12.23 -9.51
N VAL A 27 -12.24 -12.20 -8.67
CA VAL A 27 -13.27 -11.16 -8.69
C VAL A 27 -13.04 -10.16 -7.55
N LEU A 28 -12.97 -8.87 -7.87
CA LEU A 28 -12.83 -7.76 -6.93
C LEU A 28 -13.84 -7.84 -5.77
N ARG A 29 -15.10 -8.16 -6.06
CA ARG A 29 -16.16 -8.33 -5.03
C ARG A 29 -15.81 -9.37 -3.97
N SER A 30 -15.16 -10.47 -4.35
CA SER A 30 -14.76 -11.53 -3.41
C SER A 30 -13.63 -11.05 -2.49
N ASP A 31 -12.62 -10.39 -3.07
CA ASP A 31 -11.51 -9.84 -2.29
C ASP A 31 -11.97 -8.68 -1.39
N LEU A 32 -12.91 -7.83 -1.82
CA LEU A 32 -13.50 -6.78 -0.99
C LEU A 32 -14.20 -7.34 0.25
N ARG A 33 -15.00 -8.40 0.09
CA ARG A 33 -15.62 -9.09 1.23
C ARG A 33 -14.57 -9.75 2.13
N ALA A 34 -13.55 -10.34 1.53
CA ALA A 34 -12.45 -10.95 2.26
C ALA A 34 -11.57 -9.92 3.00
N ALA A 35 -11.60 -8.65 2.58
CA ALA A 35 -10.87 -7.56 3.22
C ALA A 35 -11.58 -7.02 4.47
N LEU A 36 -12.85 -7.37 4.73
CA LEU A 36 -13.59 -6.85 5.89
C LEU A 36 -12.87 -7.05 7.24
N PRO A 37 -12.27 -8.21 7.56
CA PRO A 37 -11.55 -8.37 8.82
C PRO A 37 -10.27 -7.50 8.89
N ASP A 38 -9.56 -7.36 7.77
CA ASP A 38 -8.37 -6.53 7.65
C ASP A 38 -8.72 -5.04 7.78
N ALA A 39 -9.80 -4.61 7.13
CA ALA A 39 -10.35 -3.26 7.24
C ALA A 39 -10.89 -2.96 8.65
N ALA A 40 -11.53 -3.92 9.32
CA ALA A 40 -11.96 -3.77 10.71
C ALA A 40 -10.76 -3.56 11.65
N ALA A 41 -9.69 -4.34 11.47
CA ALA A 41 -8.44 -4.13 12.20
C ALA A 41 -7.85 -2.74 11.92
N ALA A 42 -7.89 -2.29 10.65
CA ALA A 42 -7.45 -0.95 10.26
C ALA A 42 -8.24 0.16 10.96
N VAL A 43 -9.56 0.01 11.07
CA VAL A 43 -10.42 0.95 11.78
C VAL A 43 -10.06 1.01 13.26
N VAL A 44 -9.84 -0.13 13.91
CA VAL A 44 -9.44 -0.18 15.33
C VAL A 44 -8.09 0.52 15.54
N VAL A 45 -7.09 0.23 14.69
CA VAL A 45 -5.79 0.91 14.77
C VAL A 45 -5.92 2.40 14.50
N THR A 46 -6.70 2.80 13.49
CA THR A 46 -6.96 4.21 13.17
C THR A 46 -7.60 4.94 14.35
N ALA A 47 -8.59 4.33 15.00
CA ALA A 47 -9.23 4.89 16.19
C ALA A 47 -8.24 5.01 17.37
N ALA A 48 -7.39 3.99 17.59
CA ALA A 48 -6.38 4.04 18.64
C ALA A 48 -5.34 5.15 18.38
N VAL A 49 -4.88 5.30 17.14
CA VAL A 49 -3.97 6.40 16.74
C VAL A 49 -4.65 7.75 16.92
N PHE A 50 -5.91 7.89 16.51
CA PHE A 50 -6.67 9.13 16.71
C PHE A 50 -6.77 9.51 18.19
N VAL A 51 -7.17 8.58 19.05
CA VAL A 51 -7.26 8.79 20.51
C VAL A 51 -5.91 9.19 21.08
N LEU A 52 -4.82 8.53 20.66
CA LEU A 52 -3.47 8.88 21.09
C LEU A 52 -3.08 10.31 20.70
N LEU A 53 -3.31 10.69 19.43
CA LEU A 53 -2.98 12.04 18.94
C LEU A 53 -3.81 13.11 19.66
N HIS A 54 -5.11 12.85 19.85
CA HIS A 54 -6.01 13.75 20.56
C HIS A 54 -5.61 13.92 22.03
N ALA A 55 -5.29 12.82 22.73
CA ALA A 55 -4.85 12.87 24.12
C ALA A 55 -3.54 13.63 24.29
N ARG A 56 -2.57 13.44 23.38
CA ARG A 56 -1.29 14.16 23.38
C ARG A 56 -1.46 15.66 23.14
N MET A 57 -2.37 16.05 22.26
CA MET A 57 -2.71 17.46 22.05
C MET A 57 -3.38 18.06 23.29
N ALA A 58 -4.36 17.38 23.87
CA ALA A 58 -5.02 17.84 25.10
C ALA A 58 -4.07 17.94 26.32
N SER A 59 -2.99 17.16 26.36
CA SER A 59 -2.00 17.21 27.43
C SER A 59 -0.85 18.20 27.16
N GLY A 60 -0.87 18.94 26.05
CA GLY A 60 0.21 19.85 25.63
C GLY A 60 1.49 19.15 25.14
N ASP A 61 1.48 17.82 25.00
CA ASP A 61 2.62 17.01 24.55
C ASP A 61 2.47 16.63 23.06
N SER A 62 2.10 17.61 22.23
CA SER A 62 1.84 17.41 20.80
C SER A 62 2.89 18.07 19.93
N ALA A 63 3.61 17.25 19.16
CA ALA A 63 4.52 17.72 18.13
C ALA A 63 3.79 18.48 17.02
N THR A 64 2.48 18.24 16.81
CA THR A 64 1.68 19.06 15.88
C THR A 64 1.55 20.50 16.40
N VAL A 65 1.23 20.69 17.68
CA VAL A 65 1.10 22.03 18.30
C VAL A 65 2.45 22.75 18.34
N ALA A 66 3.55 22.02 18.58
CA ALA A 66 4.89 22.59 18.55
C ALA A 66 5.27 23.23 17.20
N VAL A 67 4.70 22.74 16.08
CA VAL A 67 4.98 23.23 14.72
C VAL A 67 3.89 24.16 14.20
N MET A 68 2.64 23.88 14.57
CA MET A 68 1.46 24.63 14.17
C MET A 68 0.71 25.07 15.43
N PRO A 69 1.19 26.10 16.15
CA PRO A 69 0.59 26.52 17.43
C PRO A 69 -0.88 26.94 17.31
N PHE A 70 -1.29 27.42 16.14
CA PHE A 70 -2.69 27.75 15.86
C PHE A 70 -3.63 26.54 15.89
N MET A 71 -3.09 25.31 15.86
CA MET A 71 -3.81 24.05 15.96
C MET A 71 -3.98 23.54 17.40
N ASP A 72 -3.66 24.34 18.42
CA ASP A 72 -3.78 23.98 19.84
C ASP A 72 -5.24 23.98 20.35
N ASP A 73 -6.11 23.32 19.61
CA ASP A 73 -7.48 23.03 20.00
C ASP A 73 -7.93 21.71 19.33
N PRO A 74 -7.85 20.58 20.04
CA PRO A 74 -8.21 19.29 19.48
C PRO A 74 -9.69 19.17 19.14
N GLY A 75 -10.56 19.96 19.78
CA GLY A 75 -11.99 20.03 19.49
C GLY A 75 -12.25 20.77 18.19
N THR A 76 -11.52 21.86 17.94
CA THR A 76 -11.60 22.56 16.66
C THR A 76 -10.96 21.74 15.55
N TYR A 77 -9.77 21.15 15.71
CA TYR A 77 -9.01 20.48 14.64
C TYR A 77 -9.13 18.94 14.64
N TRP A 78 -10.22 18.38 15.17
CA TRP A 78 -10.40 16.92 15.26
C TRP A 78 -10.34 16.22 13.90
N MET A 79 -10.83 16.85 12.83
CA MET A 79 -10.84 16.22 11.51
C MET A 79 -9.45 16.19 10.87
N TYR A 80 -8.60 17.19 11.17
CA TYR A 80 -7.17 17.12 10.88
C TYR A 80 -6.49 15.96 11.63
N LEU A 81 -6.76 15.81 12.93
CA LEU A 81 -6.23 14.69 13.72
C LEU A 81 -6.70 13.33 13.20
N LEU A 82 -7.95 13.24 12.76
CA LEU A 82 -8.51 12.03 12.15
C LEU A 82 -7.82 11.74 10.81
N SER A 83 -7.63 12.75 9.96
CA SER A 83 -6.85 12.60 8.73
C SER A 83 -5.44 12.09 9.02
N GLN A 84 -4.74 12.64 10.03
CA GLN A 84 -3.42 12.14 10.45
C GLN A 84 -3.48 10.67 10.88
N ALA A 85 -4.49 10.26 11.64
CA ALA A 85 -4.65 8.87 12.06
C ALA A 85 -4.82 7.91 10.87
N PHE A 86 -5.58 8.31 9.85
CA PHE A 86 -5.66 7.58 8.58
C PHE A 86 -4.31 7.54 7.85
N GLY A 87 -3.55 8.62 7.86
CA GLY A 87 -2.21 8.69 7.26
C GLY A 87 -1.23 7.69 7.90
N TRP A 88 -1.15 7.69 9.24
CA TRP A 88 -0.31 6.75 9.99
C TRP A 88 -0.73 5.29 9.79
N SER A 89 -2.04 5.02 9.85
CA SER A 89 -2.56 3.68 9.62
C SER A 89 -2.32 3.23 8.18
N GLY A 90 -2.52 4.12 7.21
CA GLY A 90 -2.23 3.87 5.80
C GLY A 90 -0.77 3.50 5.56
N LEU A 91 0.17 4.21 6.19
CA LEU A 91 1.60 3.90 6.10
C LEU A 91 1.95 2.54 6.73
N LEU A 92 1.36 2.21 7.88
CA LEU A 92 1.55 0.91 8.54
C LEU A 92 1.03 -0.23 7.67
N TRP A 93 -0.16 -0.08 7.08
CA TRP A 93 -0.74 -1.06 6.16
C TRP A 93 0.08 -1.17 4.86
N ALA A 94 0.58 -0.05 4.34
CA ALA A 94 1.49 -0.02 3.19
C ALA A 94 2.78 -0.79 3.46
N TRP A 95 3.38 -0.60 4.64
CA TRP A 95 4.54 -1.38 5.09
C TRP A 95 4.21 -2.87 5.13
N GLY A 96 3.09 -3.24 5.78
CA GLY A 96 2.65 -4.63 5.89
C GLY A 96 2.44 -5.30 4.53
N THR A 97 1.75 -4.63 3.60
CA THR A 97 1.51 -5.20 2.27
C THR A 97 2.79 -5.32 1.43
N VAL A 98 3.74 -4.39 1.55
CA VAL A 98 5.06 -4.48 0.89
C VAL A 98 5.82 -5.68 1.42
N MET A 99 5.84 -5.89 2.75
CA MET A 99 6.47 -7.06 3.36
C MET A 99 5.88 -8.36 2.82
N LEU A 100 4.54 -8.47 2.77
CA LEU A 100 3.85 -9.63 2.20
C LEU A 100 4.21 -9.83 0.71
N GLY A 101 4.26 -8.76 -0.08
CA GLY A 101 4.61 -8.81 -1.50
C GLY A 101 6.06 -9.26 -1.75
N LEU A 102 7.00 -8.80 -0.92
CA LEU A 102 8.41 -9.22 -0.98
C LEU A 102 8.57 -10.71 -0.61
N LEU A 103 7.86 -11.17 0.43
CA LEU A 103 7.85 -12.58 0.84
C LEU A 103 7.26 -13.50 -0.24
N LEU A 104 6.24 -13.05 -0.98
CA LEU A 104 5.63 -13.80 -2.10
C LEU A 104 6.49 -13.93 -3.35
N SER A 105 7.43 -12.98 -3.54
CA SER A 105 8.18 -12.78 -4.78
C SER A 105 9.56 -13.44 -4.77
N GLY A 106 10.12 -13.77 -3.61
CA GLY A 106 11.47 -14.36 -3.46
C GLY A 106 11.49 -15.89 -3.42
N PRO A 107 12.69 -16.51 -3.43
CA PRO A 107 12.86 -17.89 -2.97
C PRO A 107 12.50 -17.90 -1.47
N GLY A 108 11.25 -18.25 -1.18
CA GLY A 108 10.71 -18.19 0.17
C GLY A 108 11.58 -18.99 1.16
N PRO A 109 11.56 -18.63 2.45
CA PRO A 109 12.19 -19.45 3.49
C PRO A 109 11.74 -20.90 3.34
N ALA A 110 12.67 -21.86 3.43
CA ALA A 110 12.37 -23.28 3.22
C ALA A 110 11.27 -23.84 4.15
N ARG A 111 10.94 -23.12 5.23
CA ARG A 111 9.91 -23.47 6.22
C ARG A 111 9.07 -22.26 6.63
N MET A 112 8.31 -21.67 5.72
CA MET A 112 7.26 -20.73 6.14
C MET A 112 6.06 -21.50 6.71
N PRO A 113 5.52 -21.09 7.88
CA PRO A 113 4.34 -21.74 8.47
C PRO A 113 3.04 -21.42 7.70
N VAL A 114 3.07 -20.42 6.83
CA VAL A 114 1.90 -19.94 6.09
C VAL A 114 2.00 -20.33 4.61
N SER A 115 0.92 -20.86 4.05
CA SER A 115 0.86 -21.21 2.63
C SER A 115 0.99 -19.99 1.73
N ARG A 116 1.58 -20.17 0.54
CA ARG A 116 1.68 -19.11 -0.48
C ARG A 116 0.33 -18.51 -0.87
N ARG A 117 -0.72 -19.35 -0.95
CA ARG A 117 -2.09 -18.91 -1.26
C ARG A 117 -2.66 -17.99 -0.18
N THR A 118 -2.37 -18.29 1.09
CA THR A 118 -2.78 -17.45 2.22
C THR A 118 -2.05 -16.12 2.19
N LEU A 119 -0.73 -16.12 1.99
CA LEU A 119 0.06 -14.90 1.85
C LEU A 119 -0.44 -14.03 0.69
N GLU A 120 -0.76 -14.64 -0.45
CA GLU A 120 -1.31 -13.92 -1.60
C GLU A 120 -2.66 -13.28 -1.25
N ARG A 121 -3.54 -14.01 -0.57
CA ARG A 121 -4.82 -13.46 -0.11
C ARG A 121 -4.62 -12.26 0.82
N TRP A 122 -3.73 -12.38 1.82
CA TRP A 122 -3.42 -11.28 2.73
C TRP A 122 -2.86 -10.08 1.99
N HIS A 123 -1.87 -10.28 1.10
CA HIS A 123 -1.32 -9.19 0.30
C HIS A 123 -2.40 -8.45 -0.49
N ARG A 124 -3.36 -9.16 -1.10
CA ARG A 124 -4.47 -8.52 -1.83
C ARG A 124 -5.41 -7.74 -0.91
N THR A 125 -5.85 -8.34 0.19
CA THR A 125 -6.78 -7.67 1.11
C THR A 125 -6.14 -6.46 1.77
N THR A 126 -4.92 -6.60 2.28
CA THR A 126 -4.18 -5.50 2.92
C THR A 126 -3.86 -4.39 1.91
N SER A 127 -3.61 -4.71 0.63
CA SER A 127 -3.46 -3.69 -0.43
C SER A 127 -4.74 -2.89 -0.67
N LEU A 128 -5.90 -3.55 -0.70
CA LEU A 128 -7.20 -2.86 -0.82
C LEU A 128 -7.44 -1.92 0.36
N THR A 129 -7.20 -2.39 1.57
CA THR A 129 -7.31 -1.58 2.79
C THR A 129 -6.32 -0.41 2.78
N THR A 130 -5.07 -0.62 2.34
CA THR A 130 -4.07 0.44 2.19
C THR A 130 -4.59 1.56 1.28
N MET A 131 -5.10 1.22 0.10
CA MET A 131 -5.66 2.20 -0.84
C MET A 131 -6.86 2.95 -0.23
N ALA A 132 -7.74 2.25 0.49
CA ALA A 132 -8.87 2.86 1.17
C ALA A 132 -8.43 3.85 2.27
N LEU A 133 -7.44 3.48 3.08
CA LEU A 133 -6.87 4.36 4.11
C LEU A 133 -6.20 5.60 3.51
N MET A 134 -5.40 5.43 2.45
CA MET A 134 -4.77 6.55 1.74
C MET A 134 -5.81 7.51 1.15
N PHE A 135 -6.88 6.96 0.56
CA PHE A 135 -7.96 7.76 -0.01
C PHE A 135 -8.76 8.49 1.08
N ALA A 136 -9.08 7.81 2.18
CA ALA A 136 -9.75 8.41 3.33
C ALA A 136 -8.91 9.53 3.97
N HIS A 137 -7.59 9.33 4.11
CA HIS A 137 -6.66 10.35 4.56
C HIS A 137 -6.75 11.63 3.72
N ALA A 138 -6.65 11.49 2.39
CA ALA A 138 -6.77 12.61 1.46
C ALA A 138 -8.15 13.29 1.54
N LEU A 139 -9.24 12.52 1.55
CA LEU A 139 -10.59 13.07 1.65
C LEU A 139 -10.84 13.84 2.95
N LEU A 140 -10.36 13.33 4.08
CA LEU A 140 -10.50 14.02 5.37
C LEU A 140 -9.65 15.28 5.43
N PHE A 141 -8.48 15.28 4.78
CA PHE A 141 -7.68 16.50 4.64
C PHE A 141 -8.41 17.55 3.80
N ALA A 142 -8.96 17.17 2.64
CA ALA A 142 -9.78 18.07 1.83
C ALA A 142 -11.00 18.61 2.59
N ALA A 143 -11.69 17.74 3.33
CA ALA A 143 -12.84 18.13 4.15
C ALA A 143 -12.44 19.12 5.25
N GLU A 144 -11.24 18.98 5.82
CA GLU A 144 -10.72 19.92 6.81
C GLU A 144 -10.46 21.29 6.22
N LEU A 145 -9.84 21.37 5.04
CA LEU A 145 -9.64 22.64 4.35
C LEU A 145 -10.97 23.34 4.03
N VAL A 146 -11.97 22.58 3.57
CA VAL A 146 -13.32 23.12 3.31
C VAL A 146 -13.98 23.67 4.58
N ARG A 147 -13.76 23.00 5.72
CA ARG A 147 -14.34 23.41 7.01
C ARG A 147 -13.62 24.62 7.61
N TYR A 148 -12.31 24.70 7.42
CA TYR A 148 -11.46 25.76 7.98
C TYR A 148 -11.58 27.09 7.23
N GLU A 149 -11.80 27.06 5.91
CA GLU A 149 -11.85 28.26 5.07
C GLU A 149 -13.17 29.06 5.18
N THR A 150 -13.47 29.57 6.37
CA THR A 150 -14.77 30.22 6.69
C THR A 150 -14.99 31.56 5.98
N GLU A 151 -13.95 32.16 5.42
CA GLU A 151 -14.02 33.46 4.72
C GLU A 151 -14.48 33.33 3.26
N LEU A 152 -14.41 32.13 2.68
CA LEU A 152 -14.76 31.91 1.28
C LEU A 152 -16.23 31.51 1.13
N ALA A 153 -16.82 31.72 -0.06
CA ALA A 153 -18.11 31.14 -0.40
C ALA A 153 -18.01 29.60 -0.57
N TRP A 154 -19.09 28.86 -0.32
CA TRP A 154 -19.09 27.39 -0.28
C TRP A 154 -18.49 26.71 -1.53
N ALA A 155 -18.88 27.16 -2.73
CA ALA A 155 -18.34 26.61 -3.98
C ALA A 155 -16.82 26.81 -4.10
N LYS A 156 -16.32 27.96 -3.64
CA LYS A 156 -14.89 28.27 -3.64
C LYS A 156 -14.14 27.45 -2.59
N ARG A 157 -14.71 27.23 -1.40
CA ARG A 157 -14.13 26.32 -0.38
C ARG A 157 -13.95 24.91 -0.93
N LEU A 158 -15.00 24.36 -1.56
CA LEU A 158 -14.95 23.03 -2.17
C LEU A 158 -13.86 22.93 -3.23
N TRP A 159 -13.75 23.94 -4.10
CA TRP A 159 -12.70 23.96 -5.12
C TRP A 159 -11.30 24.07 -4.51
N THR A 160 -11.09 25.01 -3.57
CA THR A 160 -9.79 25.21 -2.92
C THR A 160 -9.36 23.94 -2.17
N GLY A 161 -10.21 23.38 -1.32
CA GLY A 161 -9.89 22.15 -0.59
C GLY A 161 -9.64 20.95 -1.51
N PHE A 162 -10.37 20.84 -2.62
CA PHE A 162 -10.08 19.85 -3.66
C PHE A 162 -8.71 20.10 -4.31
N ALA A 163 -8.43 21.33 -4.73
CA ALA A 163 -7.22 21.67 -5.46
C ALA A 163 -5.97 21.50 -4.58
N ASP A 164 -6.00 21.99 -3.35
CA ASP A 164 -4.95 21.80 -2.35
C ASP A 164 -4.64 20.34 -2.04
N THR A 165 -5.65 19.47 -2.14
CA THR A 165 -5.49 18.04 -1.83
C THR A 165 -5.12 17.21 -3.05
N PHE A 166 -5.74 17.46 -4.19
CA PHE A 166 -5.72 16.56 -5.35
C PHE A 166 -5.03 17.16 -6.58
N VAL A 167 -4.87 18.47 -6.71
CA VAL A 167 -4.21 19.05 -7.88
C VAL A 167 -2.70 19.17 -7.62
N PRO A 168 -1.85 18.48 -8.41
CA PRO A 168 -0.40 18.56 -8.24
C PRO A 168 0.12 19.99 -8.38
N GLY A 169 0.90 20.43 -7.38
CA GLY A 169 1.52 21.75 -7.35
C GLY A 169 0.57 22.91 -7.02
N TRP A 170 -0.68 22.64 -6.67
CA TRP A 170 -1.62 23.70 -6.26
C TRP A 170 -1.34 24.19 -4.83
N TYR A 171 -1.06 23.27 -3.91
CA TYR A 171 -0.73 23.62 -2.53
C TYR A 171 0.55 24.44 -2.45
N ASP A 172 0.47 25.63 -1.88
CA ASP A 172 1.50 26.66 -2.02
C ASP A 172 2.20 27.04 -0.70
N SER A 173 2.05 26.26 0.37
CA SER A 173 2.62 26.61 1.67
C SER A 173 3.64 25.62 2.23
N GLY A 174 4.68 26.18 2.89
CA GLY A 174 5.67 25.46 3.70
C GLY A 174 6.32 24.25 3.04
N THR A 175 6.55 23.20 3.84
CA THR A 175 7.04 21.90 3.35
C THR A 175 5.99 21.15 2.51
N GLY A 176 4.73 21.58 2.55
CA GLY A 176 3.61 21.00 1.81
C GLY A 176 3.78 21.11 0.30
N GLN A 177 4.42 22.17 -0.19
CA GLN A 177 4.72 22.36 -1.62
C GLN A 177 5.46 21.17 -2.26
N ILE A 178 6.29 20.47 -1.48
CA ILE A 178 7.00 19.26 -1.95
C ILE A 178 6.29 18.01 -1.45
N ALA A 179 5.91 17.98 -0.19
CA ALA A 179 5.42 16.75 0.42
C ALA A 179 4.04 16.33 -0.11
N ILE A 180 3.11 17.27 -0.35
CA ILE A 180 1.77 16.96 -0.87
C ILE A 180 1.85 16.35 -2.29
N PRO A 181 2.63 16.89 -3.24
CA PRO A 181 2.85 16.22 -4.52
C PRO A 181 3.38 14.78 -4.43
N LEU A 182 4.23 14.46 -3.45
CA LEU A 182 4.65 13.07 -3.23
C LEU A 182 3.50 12.19 -2.75
N GLY A 183 2.66 12.69 -1.83
CA GLY A 183 1.46 11.99 -1.36
C GLY A 183 0.43 11.77 -2.47
N GLN A 184 0.18 12.81 -3.28
CA GLN A 184 -0.66 12.74 -4.48
C GLN A 184 -0.11 11.72 -5.48
N GLY A 185 1.20 11.76 -5.76
CA GLY A 185 1.87 10.79 -6.62
C GLY A 185 1.73 9.36 -6.11
N ALA A 186 1.88 9.15 -4.80
CA ALA A 186 1.66 7.84 -4.17
C ALA A 186 0.21 7.37 -4.37
N LEU A 187 -0.79 8.21 -4.08
CA LEU A 187 -2.20 7.87 -4.27
C LEU A 187 -2.54 7.57 -5.74
N TYR A 188 -2.09 8.41 -6.66
CA TYR A 188 -2.33 8.28 -8.09
C TYR A 188 -1.63 7.09 -8.74
N LEU A 189 -0.54 6.59 -8.14
CA LEU A 189 0.07 5.34 -8.55
C LEU A 189 -0.59 4.13 -7.87
N ALA A 190 -0.94 4.24 -6.59
CA ALA A 190 -1.50 3.16 -5.79
C ALA A 190 -2.81 2.62 -6.41
N VAL A 191 -3.75 3.50 -6.74
CA VAL A 191 -5.07 3.14 -7.25
C VAL A 191 -4.98 2.34 -8.56
N PRO A 192 -4.36 2.85 -9.65
CA PRO A 192 -4.28 2.11 -10.90
C PRO A 192 -3.43 0.85 -10.77
N LEU A 193 -2.25 0.90 -10.11
CA LEU A 193 -1.37 -0.27 -10.00
C LEU A 193 -1.96 -1.38 -9.13
N GLY A 194 -2.71 -1.03 -8.07
CA GLY A 194 -3.42 -1.98 -7.23
C GLY A 194 -4.58 -2.64 -7.97
N LEU A 195 -5.42 -1.83 -8.64
CA LEU A 195 -6.58 -2.34 -9.39
C LEU A 195 -6.18 -3.10 -10.66
N LEU A 196 -4.98 -2.87 -11.19
CA LEU A 196 -4.42 -3.58 -12.35
C LEU A 196 -4.45 -5.10 -12.17
N PHE A 197 -4.35 -5.58 -10.93
CA PHE A 197 -4.43 -7.01 -10.62
C PHE A 197 -5.74 -7.65 -11.11
N TYR A 198 -6.87 -6.94 -11.07
CA TYR A 198 -8.18 -7.48 -11.48
C TYR A 198 -8.34 -7.53 -13.00
N VAL A 199 -7.61 -6.69 -13.73
CA VAL A 199 -7.59 -6.69 -15.20
C VAL A 199 -6.36 -7.38 -15.78
N ARG A 200 -5.54 -8.03 -14.95
CA ARG A 200 -4.28 -8.68 -15.37
C ARG A 200 -4.45 -9.73 -16.48
N HIS A 201 -5.63 -10.32 -16.57
CA HIS A 201 -5.97 -11.29 -17.61
C HIS A 201 -5.99 -10.66 -19.02
N ARG A 202 -6.21 -9.34 -19.14
CA ARG A 202 -6.22 -8.62 -20.42
C ARG A 202 -4.84 -8.16 -20.90
N ILE A 203 -3.95 -7.79 -19.97
CA ILE A 203 -2.62 -7.22 -20.29
C ILE A 203 -1.49 -8.27 -20.30
N GLY A 204 -1.78 -9.49 -19.84
CA GLY A 204 -0.83 -10.58 -19.75
C GLY A 204 0.07 -10.52 -18.51
N ALA A 205 0.50 -11.70 -18.06
CA ALA A 205 1.22 -11.86 -16.80
C ALA A 205 2.61 -11.18 -16.80
N GLY A 206 3.28 -11.08 -17.95
CA GLY A 206 4.58 -10.41 -18.09
C GLY A 206 4.50 -8.89 -17.92
N THR A 207 3.51 -8.26 -18.55
CA THR A 207 3.25 -6.81 -18.45
C THR A 207 2.79 -6.45 -17.04
N TRP A 208 1.85 -7.20 -16.47
CA TRP A 208 1.40 -7.01 -15.09
C TRP A 208 2.58 -7.04 -14.09
N ARG A 209 3.48 -8.03 -14.18
CA ARG A 209 4.65 -8.10 -13.29
C ARG A 209 5.57 -6.88 -13.43
N ARG A 210 5.80 -6.40 -14.65
CA ARG A 210 6.64 -5.21 -14.89
C ARG A 210 6.03 -3.97 -14.25
N LEU A 211 4.73 -3.74 -14.47
CA LEU A 211 4.01 -2.62 -13.89
C LEU A 211 3.92 -2.72 -12.36
N HIS A 212 3.62 -3.90 -11.83
CA HIS A 212 3.51 -4.11 -10.39
C HIS A 212 4.83 -3.89 -9.64
N ARG A 213 6.00 -4.02 -10.28
CA ARG A 213 7.29 -3.67 -9.64
C ARG A 213 7.36 -2.20 -9.22
N PHE A 214 6.65 -1.31 -9.91
CA PHE A 214 6.60 0.11 -9.56
C PHE A 214 5.77 0.40 -8.30
N VAL A 215 5.05 -0.59 -7.74
CA VAL A 215 4.36 -0.42 -6.45
C VAL A 215 5.36 -0.09 -5.32
N VAL A 216 6.63 -0.49 -5.45
CA VAL A 216 7.66 -0.06 -4.46
C VAL A 216 7.84 1.46 -4.45
N VAL A 217 7.66 2.13 -5.60
CA VAL A 217 7.74 3.59 -5.70
C VAL A 217 6.60 4.23 -4.90
N VAL A 218 5.39 3.66 -4.92
CA VAL A 218 4.27 4.12 -4.08
C VAL A 218 4.69 4.17 -2.62
N TYR A 219 5.28 3.09 -2.11
CA TYR A 219 5.72 3.02 -0.71
C TYR A 219 6.81 4.04 -0.40
N VAL A 220 7.81 4.17 -1.29
CA VAL A 220 8.88 5.18 -1.14
C VAL A 220 8.31 6.60 -1.10
N LEU A 221 7.39 6.93 -2.00
CA LEU A 221 6.73 8.23 -2.03
C LEU A 221 5.90 8.46 -0.77
N SER A 222 5.18 7.45 -0.26
CA SER A 222 4.43 7.54 0.99
C SER A 222 5.35 7.79 2.19
N VAL A 223 6.47 7.08 2.30
CA VAL A 223 7.46 7.29 3.37
C VAL A 223 8.00 8.71 3.30
N TRP A 224 8.45 9.18 2.13
CA TRP A 224 8.98 10.53 1.98
C TRP A 224 7.94 11.61 2.22
N HIS A 225 6.70 11.42 1.78
CA HIS A 225 5.58 12.29 2.11
C HIS A 225 5.41 12.43 3.63
N THR A 226 5.40 11.30 4.37
CA THR A 226 5.32 11.31 5.83
C THR A 226 6.55 11.93 6.48
N LEU A 227 7.76 11.67 5.98
CA LEU A 227 8.98 12.26 6.54
C LEU A 227 9.03 13.77 6.32
N LEU A 228 8.55 14.29 5.20
CA LEU A 228 8.62 15.72 4.87
C LEU A 228 7.46 16.52 5.48
N TYR A 229 6.27 15.92 5.62
CA TYR A 229 5.07 16.60 6.12
C TYR A 229 4.63 16.18 7.53
N GLY A 230 5.13 15.06 8.04
CA GLY A 230 4.78 14.55 9.36
C GLY A 230 5.47 15.36 10.45
N THR A 231 4.75 16.27 11.09
CA THR A 231 5.24 17.08 12.22
C THR A 231 5.80 16.23 13.37
N ASN A 232 5.19 15.07 13.63
CA ASN A 232 5.65 14.09 14.61
C ASN A 232 7.04 13.49 14.30
N VAL A 233 7.49 13.52 13.05
CA VAL A 233 8.79 12.98 12.62
C VAL A 233 9.90 14.00 12.81
N TRP A 234 9.60 15.29 12.64
CA TRP A 234 10.61 16.33 12.79
C TRP A 234 10.91 16.63 14.26
N TYR A 235 9.90 16.55 15.13
CA TYR A 235 10.00 17.03 16.52
C TYR A 235 9.80 15.95 17.59
N GLY A 236 9.29 14.77 17.24
CA GLY A 236 9.30 13.60 18.11
C GLY A 236 10.52 12.73 17.82
N GLU A 237 11.38 12.49 18.82
CA GLU A 237 12.58 11.67 18.61
C GLU A 237 12.26 10.20 18.32
N TRP A 238 11.24 9.64 18.99
CA TRP A 238 10.92 8.22 18.87
C TRP A 238 10.12 7.84 17.60
N PRO A 239 9.12 8.61 17.10
CA PRO A 239 8.38 8.24 15.89
C PRO A 239 9.28 8.21 14.66
N ARG A 240 10.19 9.19 14.54
CA ARG A 240 11.21 9.23 13.49
C ARG A 240 12.11 8.00 13.54
N THR A 241 12.62 7.67 14.73
CA THR A 241 13.52 6.52 14.92
C THR A 241 12.82 5.22 14.56
N THR A 242 11.60 5.01 15.05
CA THR A 242 10.77 3.85 14.71
C THR A 242 10.51 3.75 13.21
N LEU A 243 10.17 4.86 12.54
CA LEU A 243 9.99 4.87 11.09
C LEU A 243 11.23 4.40 10.35
N TRP A 244 12.43 4.86 10.73
CA TRP A 244 13.69 4.41 10.13
C TRP A 244 13.98 2.94 10.42
N LEU A 245 13.77 2.47 11.65
CA LEU A 245 13.95 1.08 12.02
C LEU A 245 13.03 0.15 11.22
N LEU A 246 11.78 0.57 10.96
CA LEU A 246 10.83 -0.18 10.13
C LEU A 246 11.27 -0.29 8.66
N GLN A 247 12.16 0.59 8.18
CA GLN A 247 12.69 0.49 6.81
C GLN A 247 13.75 -0.61 6.66
N LEU A 248 14.44 -0.99 7.75
CA LEU A 248 15.48 -2.01 7.72
C LEU A 248 15.00 -3.36 7.14
N PRO A 249 13.89 -3.97 7.62
CA PRO A 249 13.42 -5.23 7.05
C PRO A 249 13.00 -5.10 5.57
N VAL A 250 12.43 -3.96 5.17
CA VAL A 250 12.08 -3.69 3.77
C VAL A 250 13.33 -3.64 2.90
N ALA A 251 14.35 -2.89 3.33
CA ALA A 251 15.63 -2.76 2.64
C ALA A 251 16.35 -4.12 2.51
N VAL A 252 16.40 -4.91 3.58
CA VAL A 252 17.00 -6.25 3.58
C VAL A 252 16.28 -7.17 2.60
N LEU A 253 14.95 -7.25 2.65
CA LEU A 253 14.19 -8.12 1.74
C LEU A 253 14.29 -7.67 0.28
N LEU A 254 14.29 -6.35 0.03
CA LEU A 254 14.47 -5.80 -1.31
C LEU A 254 15.88 -6.11 -1.84
N PHE A 255 16.92 -5.97 -1.00
CA PHE A 255 18.29 -6.32 -1.36
C PHE A 255 18.45 -7.81 -1.67
N VAL A 256 17.89 -8.69 -0.83
CA VAL A 256 17.87 -10.14 -1.07
C VAL A 256 17.19 -10.45 -2.40
N ARG A 257 16.10 -9.76 -2.74
CA ARG A 257 15.39 -9.94 -4.01
C ARG A 257 16.25 -9.52 -5.22
N LEU A 258 16.96 -8.39 -5.12
CA LEU A 258 17.82 -7.89 -6.20
C LEU A 258 19.02 -8.83 -6.43
N THR A 259 19.55 -9.43 -5.37
CA THR A 259 20.72 -10.32 -5.43
C THR A 259 20.38 -11.79 -5.70
N ARG A 260 19.15 -12.23 -5.40
CA ARG A 260 18.67 -13.60 -5.66
C ARG A 260 17.37 -13.59 -6.50
N PRO A 261 17.44 -13.27 -7.80
CA PRO A 261 16.26 -13.25 -8.65
C PRO A 261 15.62 -14.64 -8.73
N ALA A 262 14.30 -14.71 -8.53
CA ALA A 262 13.57 -15.98 -8.51
C ALA A 262 13.50 -16.66 -9.89
N ARG A 263 13.87 -15.96 -10.98
CA ARG A 263 13.86 -16.48 -12.35
C ARG A 263 15.10 -16.04 -13.12
N ARG A 264 15.60 -16.92 -14.01
CA ARG A 264 16.78 -16.68 -14.86
C ARG A 264 16.65 -15.40 -15.70
N ALA A 265 15.45 -15.09 -16.18
CA ALA A 265 15.13 -13.89 -16.98
C ALA A 265 15.11 -12.57 -16.18
N GLU A 266 15.28 -12.61 -14.85
CA GLU A 266 15.36 -11.44 -13.98
C GLU A 266 16.81 -11.16 -13.53
N ARG A 267 17.78 -11.95 -14.01
CA ARG A 267 19.21 -11.66 -13.82
C ARG A 267 19.60 -10.49 -14.72
N LEU A 268 20.09 -9.41 -14.12
CA LEU A 268 20.79 -8.36 -14.84
C LEU A 268 22.04 -8.99 -15.50
N GLY A 269 22.04 -9.11 -16.83
CA GLY A 269 23.22 -9.55 -17.61
C GLY A 269 23.24 -10.98 -18.17
N GLY A 270 22.10 -11.68 -18.31
CA GLY A 270 22.09 -12.98 -19.03
C GLY A 270 22.07 -12.80 -20.56
N PRO A 271 22.88 -13.54 -21.35
CA PRO A 271 22.84 -13.46 -22.80
C PRO A 271 21.47 -13.89 -23.35
N GLN A 272 21.01 -13.17 -24.38
CA GLN A 272 19.79 -13.47 -25.14
C GLN A 272 19.91 -14.80 -25.89
#